data_AF-A0A0B9A9M4-F1
#
_entry.id   AF-A0A0B9A9M4-F1
#
_cell.length_a   1.000
_cell.length_b   1.000
_cell.length_c   1.000
_cell.angle_alpha   90.00
_cell.angle_beta   90.00
_cell.angle_gamma   90.00
#
_symmetry.space_group_name_H-M   'P 1'
#
loop_
_entity.id
_entity.type
_entity.pdbx_description
1 polymer ?
#
loop_
_entity_poly.entity_id
_entity_poly.type
_entity_poly.pdbx_seq_one_letter_code
_entity_poly.pdbx_strand_id
1 'polypeptide(L)'
;MATIAPEAADAAISDGALSMGHLALHYGKPDDGPLASRLLQIAGLKETQVLPLPGGNFYRFVVSGSHFARGDGIVYLSCLPEPQQQLIAAIHAALRVGSDDEHEAVKAYRAMMARDFEASFHFGFLVESLEELERMVLILQDLNANDPAFRGRLNIGMNRARRGDDAIDARLDASPVFGKATRYAYGAAGVQVFVETDLMCAGQLGESMVLEFDYVFPDRHSHILSVVEL
;
A
#
# COMPACT_ATOMS: atom_id res chain seq x y z
N MET A 1 -30.26 -1.10 9.21
CA MET A 1 -31.05 -0.67 8.03
C MET A 1 -30.19 -0.92 6.81
N ALA A 2 -30.69 -1.62 5.79
CA ALA A 2 -29.98 -1.70 4.53
C ALA A 2 -29.98 -0.30 3.90
N THR A 3 -28.80 0.24 3.61
CA THR A 3 -28.66 1.48 2.85
C THR A 3 -29.04 1.21 1.41
N ILE A 4 -30.01 1.96 0.87
CA ILE A 4 -30.38 1.90 -0.53
C ILE A 4 -29.24 2.52 -1.35
N ALA A 5 -28.81 1.87 -2.42
CA ALA A 5 -27.78 2.42 -3.30
C ALA A 5 -28.25 3.77 -3.86
N PRO A 6 -27.40 4.82 -3.83
CA PRO A 6 -27.77 6.12 -4.38
C PRO A 6 -28.02 6.04 -5.90
N GLU A 7 -28.84 6.95 -6.41
CA GLU A 7 -29.06 7.11 -7.85
C GLU A 7 -27.73 7.44 -8.55
N ALA A 8 -27.46 6.80 -9.68
CA ALA A 8 -26.23 7.03 -10.44
C ALA A 8 -26.27 8.42 -11.09
N ALA A 9 -25.23 9.22 -10.87
CA ALA A 9 -25.09 10.50 -11.55
C ALA A 9 -24.62 10.32 -13.00
N ASP A 10 -25.09 11.18 -13.90
CA ASP A 10 -24.56 11.25 -15.26
C ASP A 10 -23.10 11.73 -15.23
N ALA A 11 -22.21 10.98 -15.89
CA ALA A 11 -20.80 11.34 -15.97
C ALA A 11 -20.59 12.51 -16.94
N ALA A 12 -20.01 13.61 -16.45
CA ALA A 12 -19.64 14.76 -17.29
C ALA A 12 -18.36 14.53 -18.12
N ILE A 13 -17.50 13.60 -17.69
CA ILE A 13 -16.27 13.22 -18.37
C ILE A 13 -16.53 11.93 -19.13
N SER A 14 -16.20 11.91 -20.43
CA SER A 14 -16.37 10.73 -21.28
C SER A 14 -15.57 9.55 -20.75
N ASP A 15 -16.07 8.35 -21.03
CA ASP A 15 -15.34 7.11 -20.74
C ASP A 15 -13.92 7.13 -21.34
N GLY A 16 -12.95 6.68 -20.55
CA GLY A 16 -11.52 6.70 -20.89
C GLY A 16 -10.84 8.07 -20.94
N ALA A 17 -11.54 9.18 -20.72
CA ALA A 17 -10.96 10.53 -20.75
C ALA A 17 -10.32 10.98 -19.42
N LEU A 18 -10.42 10.18 -18.36
CA LEU A 18 -9.81 10.41 -17.06
C LEU A 18 -8.80 9.30 -16.74
N SER A 19 -7.64 9.66 -16.22
CA SER A 19 -6.69 8.73 -15.61
C SER A 19 -6.22 9.27 -14.26
N MET A 20 -5.65 8.40 -13.43
CA MET A 20 -5.04 8.83 -12.16
C MET A 20 -3.79 9.64 -12.46
N GLY A 21 -3.79 10.94 -12.15
CA GLY A 21 -2.66 11.82 -12.42
C GLY A 21 -1.45 11.52 -11.52
N HIS A 22 -1.59 11.79 -10.22
CA HIS A 22 -0.54 11.52 -9.26
C HIS A 22 -1.05 11.21 -7.85
N LEU A 23 -0.18 10.55 -7.09
CA LEU A 23 -0.27 10.39 -5.64
C LEU A 23 0.91 11.11 -4.98
N ALA A 24 0.67 11.89 -3.93
CA ALA A 24 1.71 12.55 -3.15
C ALA A 24 1.89 11.86 -1.78
N LEU A 25 3.09 11.32 -1.56
CA LEU A 25 3.51 10.68 -0.33
C LEU A 25 4.59 11.50 0.37
N HIS A 26 4.72 11.27 1.67
CA HIS A 26 5.72 11.94 2.49
C HIS A 26 6.53 10.94 3.31
N TYR A 27 7.82 11.19 3.50
CA TYR A 27 8.65 10.49 4.49
C TYR A 27 8.94 11.41 5.68
N GLY A 28 9.16 10.84 6.87
CA GLY A 28 9.17 11.62 8.12
C GLY A 28 10.35 12.58 8.28
N LYS A 29 11.58 12.12 7.99
CA LYS A 29 12.82 12.89 8.20
C LYS A 29 13.76 12.80 6.98
N PRO A 30 14.67 13.77 6.76
CA PRO A 30 15.56 13.80 5.61
C PRO A 30 16.30 12.48 5.34
N ASP A 31 16.78 11.83 6.41
CA ASP A 31 17.55 10.59 6.34
C ASP A 31 16.73 9.36 5.89
N ASP A 32 15.39 9.40 6.06
CA ASP A 32 14.53 8.31 5.60
C ASP A 32 14.25 8.40 4.09
N GLY A 33 14.44 9.56 3.46
CA GLY A 33 14.13 9.79 2.05
C GLY A 33 14.77 8.78 1.09
N PRO A 34 16.10 8.56 1.15
CA PRO A 34 16.77 7.56 0.30
C PRO A 34 16.24 6.13 0.51
N LEU A 35 15.87 5.79 1.74
CA LEU A 35 15.39 4.46 2.09
C LEU A 35 13.93 4.25 1.63
N ALA A 36 13.08 5.27 1.78
CA ALA A 36 11.72 5.29 1.24
C ALA A 36 11.73 5.24 -0.30
N SER A 37 12.63 5.96 -0.97
CA SER A 37 12.83 5.84 -2.42
C SER A 37 13.21 4.42 -2.83
N ARG A 38 14.19 3.81 -2.13
CA ARG A 38 14.61 2.42 -2.39
C ARG A 38 13.43 1.44 -2.24
N LEU A 39 12.57 1.63 -1.25
CA LEU A 39 11.37 0.80 -1.07
C LEU A 39 10.42 0.90 -2.27
N LEU A 40 10.13 2.11 -2.76
CA LEU A 40 9.26 2.31 -3.94
C LEU A 40 9.88 1.70 -5.21
N GLN A 41 11.20 1.75 -5.36
CA GLN A 41 11.89 1.10 -6.49
C GLN A 41 11.81 -0.43 -6.43
N ILE A 42 11.93 -1.01 -5.23
CA ILE A 42 11.74 -2.46 -5.01
C ILE A 42 10.30 -2.87 -5.34
N ALA A 43 9.34 -2.02 -5.00
CA ALA A 43 7.93 -2.16 -5.37
C ALA A 43 7.66 -2.01 -6.89
N GLY A 44 8.69 -1.74 -7.70
CA GLY A 44 8.61 -1.72 -9.16
C GLY A 44 8.48 -0.34 -9.79
N LEU A 45 8.27 0.71 -8.99
CA LEU A 45 8.15 2.07 -9.48
C LEU A 45 9.49 2.54 -10.08
N LYS A 46 9.43 3.32 -11.15
CA LYS A 46 10.61 3.87 -11.82
C LYS A 46 10.87 5.27 -11.29
N GLU A 47 12.00 5.45 -10.60
CA GLU A 47 12.48 6.79 -10.24
C GLU A 47 12.86 7.54 -11.52
N THR A 48 12.33 8.75 -11.67
CA THR A 48 12.51 9.58 -12.87
C THR A 48 13.21 10.89 -12.56
N GLN A 49 13.20 11.30 -11.29
CA GLN A 49 13.81 12.53 -10.86
C GLN A 49 14.08 12.49 -9.36
N VAL A 50 15.23 13.05 -8.96
CA VAL A 50 15.53 13.44 -7.59
C VAL A 50 15.95 14.90 -7.61
N LEU A 51 15.27 15.72 -6.82
CA LEU A 51 15.56 17.13 -6.61
C LEU A 51 15.94 17.33 -5.15
N PRO A 52 17.21 17.64 -4.84
CA PRO A 52 17.59 18.06 -3.50
C PRO A 52 16.89 19.37 -3.14
N LEU A 53 16.13 19.38 -2.04
CA LEU A 53 15.49 20.58 -1.50
C LEU A 53 15.97 20.85 -0.07
N PRO A 54 15.81 22.08 0.45
CA PRO A 54 16.01 22.35 1.87
C PRO A 54 15.12 21.42 2.72
N GLY A 55 15.71 20.69 3.66
CA GLY A 55 14.96 19.78 4.54
C GLY A 55 14.65 18.40 3.96
N GLY A 56 15.17 18.04 2.79
CA GLY A 56 15.08 16.69 2.23
C GLY A 56 14.97 16.66 0.71
N ASN A 57 15.13 15.50 0.12
CA ASN A 57 14.96 15.32 -1.32
C ASN A 57 13.48 15.22 -1.72
N PHE A 58 13.14 15.77 -2.88
CA PHE A 58 11.90 15.45 -3.59
C PHE A 58 12.19 14.40 -4.65
N TYR A 59 11.39 13.34 -4.69
CA TYR A 59 11.49 12.25 -5.64
C TYR A 59 10.23 12.19 -6.49
N ARG A 60 10.42 11.87 -7.78
CA ARG A 60 9.33 11.58 -8.70
C ARG A 60 9.47 10.18 -9.26
N PHE A 61 8.40 9.41 -9.15
CA PHE A 61 8.28 8.07 -9.71
C PHE A 61 7.14 7.97 -10.71
N VAL A 62 7.21 6.95 -11.57
CA VAL A 62 6.08 6.50 -12.40
C VAL A 62 5.88 5.00 -12.24
N VAL A 63 4.64 4.53 -12.33
CA VAL A 63 4.28 3.10 -12.22
C VAL A 63 4.79 2.26 -13.39
N SER A 64 5.06 2.88 -14.54
CA SER A 64 5.66 2.23 -15.71
C SER A 64 6.53 3.19 -16.50
N GLY A 65 7.55 2.67 -17.17
CA GLY A 65 8.40 3.47 -18.07
C GLY A 65 7.60 4.16 -19.18
N SER A 66 6.47 3.58 -19.62
CA SER A 66 5.58 4.19 -20.62
C SER A 66 4.85 5.43 -20.11
N HIS A 67 4.81 5.66 -18.79
CA HIS A 67 4.14 6.81 -18.16
C HIS A 67 5.05 8.03 -18.00
N PHE A 68 6.36 7.91 -18.27
CA PHE A 68 7.35 8.96 -17.99
C PHE A 68 6.89 10.37 -18.42
N ALA A 69 6.42 10.49 -19.67
CA ALA A 69 6.00 11.75 -20.30
C ALA A 69 4.47 11.95 -20.37
N ARG A 70 3.67 11.00 -19.88
CA ARG A 70 2.21 10.97 -20.09
C ARG A 70 1.45 11.88 -19.14
N GLY A 71 2.00 12.14 -17.95
CA GLY A 71 1.37 12.99 -16.92
C GLY A 71 0.41 12.24 -15.98
N ASP A 72 0.39 10.91 -16.03
CA ASP A 72 -0.42 10.04 -15.17
C ASP A 72 0.40 8.88 -14.59
N GLY A 73 -0.15 8.17 -13.61
CA GLY A 73 0.56 7.09 -12.91
C GLY A 73 1.79 7.57 -12.14
N ILE A 74 1.79 8.82 -11.66
CA ILE A 74 2.92 9.43 -10.97
C ILE A 74 2.82 9.19 -9.46
N VAL A 75 3.93 8.92 -8.80
CA VAL A 75 4.05 8.99 -7.34
C VAL A 75 5.12 10.02 -6.99
N TYR A 76 4.74 11.02 -6.20
CA TYR A 76 5.68 11.97 -5.60
C TYR A 76 6.01 11.53 -4.18
N LEU A 77 7.25 11.75 -3.78
CA LEU A 77 7.71 11.48 -2.43
C LEU A 77 8.58 12.65 -1.96
N SER A 78 8.17 13.31 -0.87
CA SER A 78 8.91 14.44 -0.30
C SER A 78 9.03 14.34 1.22
N CYS A 79 9.94 15.10 1.82
CA CYS A 79 10.00 15.19 3.27
C CYS A 79 8.71 15.82 3.81
N LEU A 80 8.21 15.30 4.91
CA LEU A 80 7.03 15.81 5.59
C LEU A 80 7.26 17.27 6.03
N PRO A 81 6.40 18.24 5.66
CA PRO A 81 6.59 19.63 6.06
C PRO A 81 6.54 19.81 7.58
N GLU A 82 7.33 20.75 8.12
CA GLU A 82 7.41 21.00 9.57
C GLU A 82 6.03 21.22 10.23
N PRO A 83 5.09 22.00 9.67
CA PRO A 83 3.76 22.15 10.29
C PRO A 83 2.98 20.83 10.40
N GLN A 84 3.16 19.93 9.44
CA GLN A 84 2.50 18.62 9.45
C GLN A 84 3.17 17.69 10.47
N GLN A 85 4.50 17.74 10.61
CA GLN A 85 5.21 17.04 11.68
C GLN A 85 4.72 17.48 13.07
N GLN A 86 4.59 18.80 13.28
CA GLN A 86 4.10 19.36 14.54
C GLN A 86 2.64 18.94 14.84
N LEU A 87 1.79 18.91 13.82
CA LEU A 87 0.41 18.44 13.97
C LEU A 87 0.35 16.96 14.38
N ILE A 88 1.14 16.10 13.73
CA ILE A 88 1.20 14.67 14.07
C ILE A 88 1.72 14.50 15.51
N ALA A 89 2.78 15.21 15.90
CA ALA A 89 3.29 15.18 17.26
C ALA A 89 2.24 15.65 18.29
N ALA A 90 1.45 16.68 17.97
CA ALA A 90 0.38 17.15 18.85
C ALA A 90 -0.75 16.12 18.98
N ILE A 91 -1.13 15.46 17.89
CA ILE A 91 -2.10 14.34 17.91
C ILE A 91 -1.58 13.22 18.81
N HIS A 92 -0.31 12.84 18.65
CA HIS A 92 0.31 11.79 19.45
C HIS A 92 0.35 12.12 20.92
N ALA A 93 0.75 13.34 21.27
CA ALA A 93 0.79 13.79 22.66
C ALA A 93 -0.61 13.82 23.28
N ALA A 94 -1.61 14.34 22.56
CA ALA A 94 -2.98 14.46 23.06
C ALA A 94 -3.66 13.11 23.23
N LEU A 95 -3.46 12.20 22.27
CA LEU A 95 -4.05 10.86 22.29
C LEU A 95 -3.16 9.81 22.96
N ARG A 96 -1.98 10.23 23.42
CA ARG A 96 -0.96 9.40 24.08
C ARG A 96 -0.59 8.17 23.25
N VAL A 97 -0.47 8.36 21.94
CA VAL A 97 -0.18 7.29 20.97
C VAL A 97 1.13 6.59 21.34
N GLY A 98 1.14 5.26 21.33
CA GLY A 98 2.29 4.42 21.64
C GLY A 98 2.63 4.28 23.13
N SER A 99 1.82 4.84 24.05
CA SER A 99 2.04 4.72 25.50
C SER A 99 1.11 3.69 26.16
N ASP A 100 1.42 3.31 27.41
CA ASP A 100 0.55 2.42 28.21
C ASP A 100 -0.85 3.04 28.46
N ASP A 101 -0.93 4.37 28.49
CA ASP A 101 -2.16 5.14 28.70
C ASP A 101 -2.81 5.62 27.38
N GLU A 102 -2.46 5.01 26.24
CA GLU A 102 -3.00 5.37 24.93
C GLU A 102 -4.54 5.47 24.92
N HIS A 103 -5.07 6.47 24.23
CA HIS A 103 -6.51 6.70 24.14
C HIS A 103 -7.23 5.50 23.50
N GLU A 104 -8.37 5.08 24.05
CA GLU A 104 -9.07 3.85 23.63
C GLU A 104 -9.45 3.82 22.14
N ALA A 105 -9.77 4.97 21.55
CA ALA A 105 -10.03 5.06 20.11
C ALA A 105 -8.79 4.70 19.26
N VAL A 106 -7.59 5.06 19.72
CA VAL A 106 -6.34 4.73 19.03
C VAL A 106 -6.06 3.24 19.17
N LYS A 107 -6.19 2.68 20.38
CA LYS A 107 -6.05 1.23 20.62
C LYS A 107 -7.00 0.41 19.73
N ALA A 108 -8.27 0.81 19.68
CA ALA A 108 -9.28 0.15 18.87
C ALA A 108 -8.96 0.24 17.37
N TYR A 109 -8.51 1.41 16.90
CA TYR A 109 -8.07 1.61 15.52
C TYR A 109 -6.86 0.73 15.16
N ARG A 110 -5.81 0.71 16.00
CA ARG A 110 -4.62 -0.14 15.78
C ARG A 110 -4.97 -1.63 15.82
N ALA A 111 -5.85 -2.04 16.74
CA ALA A 111 -6.34 -3.42 16.82
C ALA A 111 -7.15 -3.83 15.60
N MET A 112 -7.93 -2.92 15.01
CA MET A 112 -8.60 -3.13 13.72
C MET A 112 -7.58 -3.31 12.60
N MET A 113 -6.60 -2.40 12.47
CA MET A 113 -5.55 -2.49 11.44
C MET A 113 -4.72 -3.77 11.52
N ALA A 114 -4.41 -4.24 12.74
CA ALA A 114 -3.68 -5.49 12.95
C ALA A 114 -4.47 -6.74 12.54
N ARG A 115 -5.81 -6.65 12.48
CA ARG A 115 -6.68 -7.76 12.05
C ARG A 115 -6.97 -7.68 10.56
N ASP A 116 -7.14 -6.47 10.05
CA ASP A 116 -7.54 -6.23 8.68
C ASP A 116 -6.80 -5.03 8.06
N PHE A 117 -5.82 -5.32 7.19
CA PHE A 117 -5.08 -4.30 6.45
C PHE A 117 -5.95 -3.50 5.47
N GLU A 118 -7.10 -4.04 5.08
CA GLU A 118 -8.08 -3.39 4.18
C GLU A 118 -8.91 -2.32 4.89
N ALA A 119 -8.98 -2.35 6.21
CA ALA A 119 -9.96 -1.60 6.98
C ALA A 119 -9.73 -0.08 7.02
N SER A 120 -8.62 0.39 6.46
CA SER A 120 -8.26 1.81 6.47
C SER A 120 -7.50 2.20 5.21
N PHE A 121 -7.14 3.47 5.15
CA PHE A 121 -6.51 4.10 4.01
C PHE A 121 -5.22 3.40 3.57
N HIS A 122 -5.19 3.03 2.31
CA HIS A 122 -4.06 2.44 1.60
C HIS A 122 -4.13 2.87 0.13
N PHE A 123 -3.07 2.58 -0.63
CA PHE A 123 -3.10 2.67 -2.09
C PHE A 123 -2.63 1.36 -2.70
N GLY A 124 -3.45 0.84 -3.61
CA GLY A 124 -3.19 -0.40 -4.34
C GLY A 124 -2.47 -0.18 -5.66
N PHE A 125 -1.58 -1.12 -5.98
CA PHE A 125 -0.97 -1.30 -7.30
C PHE A 125 -1.38 -2.66 -7.84
N LEU A 126 -1.82 -2.72 -9.09
CA LEU A 126 -2.05 -3.99 -9.77
C LEU A 126 -0.74 -4.48 -10.40
N VAL A 127 -0.30 -5.67 -10.02
CA VAL A 127 0.88 -6.35 -10.54
C VAL A 127 0.43 -7.37 -11.59
N GLU A 128 1.09 -7.40 -12.75
CA GLU A 128 0.70 -8.27 -13.87
C GLU A 128 1.11 -9.75 -13.69
N SER A 129 2.08 -10.03 -12.81
CA SER A 129 2.62 -11.37 -12.56
C SER A 129 2.63 -11.72 -11.09
N LEU A 130 2.11 -12.91 -10.77
CA LEU A 130 2.19 -13.49 -9.44
C LEU A 130 3.65 -13.76 -9.04
N GLU A 131 4.49 -14.18 -9.97
CA GLU A 131 5.91 -14.47 -9.72
C GLU A 131 6.69 -13.19 -9.38
N GLU A 132 6.36 -12.07 -10.01
CA GLU A 132 6.96 -10.77 -9.68
C GLU A 132 6.50 -10.28 -8.31
N LEU A 133 5.21 -10.42 -7.99
CA LEU A 133 4.67 -10.12 -6.67
C LEU A 133 5.35 -10.97 -5.58
N GLU A 134 5.47 -12.28 -5.81
CA GLU A 134 6.14 -13.22 -4.90
C GLU A 134 7.62 -12.83 -4.71
N ARG A 135 8.32 -12.49 -5.78
CA ARG A 135 9.72 -12.06 -5.73
C ARG A 135 9.89 -10.78 -4.90
N MET A 136 9.02 -9.79 -5.11
CA MET A 136 9.01 -8.55 -4.33
C MET A 136 8.83 -8.86 -2.84
N VAL A 137 7.86 -9.70 -2.48
CA VAL A 137 7.64 -10.09 -1.07
C VAL A 137 8.86 -10.76 -0.46
N LEU A 138 9.48 -11.71 -1.17
CA LEU A 138 10.68 -12.40 -0.67
C LEU A 138 11.84 -11.43 -0.45
N ILE A 139 12.02 -10.44 -1.33
CA ILE A 139 13.03 -9.37 -1.15
C ILE A 139 12.70 -8.55 0.10
N LEU A 140 11.45 -8.13 0.28
CA LEU A 140 11.05 -7.32 1.44
C LEU A 140 11.20 -8.08 2.77
N GLN A 141 10.86 -9.37 2.78
CA GLN A 141 11.07 -10.24 3.94
C GLN A 141 12.55 -10.39 4.28
N ASP A 142 13.41 -10.59 3.27
CA ASP A 142 14.86 -10.65 3.46
C ASP A 142 15.41 -9.32 4.00
N LEU A 143 15.02 -8.18 3.44
CA LEU A 143 15.42 -6.86 3.93
C LEU A 143 15.00 -6.65 5.38
N ASN A 144 13.77 -6.99 5.74
CA ASN A 144 13.27 -6.84 7.11
C ASN A 144 14.01 -7.73 8.12
N ALA A 145 14.53 -8.88 7.68
CA ALA A 145 15.32 -9.77 8.53
C ALA A 145 16.79 -9.33 8.61
N ASN A 146 17.38 -9.00 7.46
CA ASN A 146 18.82 -9.02 7.27
C ASN A 146 19.45 -7.65 6.99
N ASP A 147 18.71 -6.67 6.46
CA ASP A 147 19.22 -5.32 6.18
C ASP A 147 19.00 -4.40 7.40
N PRO A 148 20.07 -3.89 8.05
CA PRO A 148 19.95 -3.02 9.21
C PRO A 148 19.11 -1.76 8.97
N ALA A 149 19.04 -1.27 7.73
CA ALA A 149 18.25 -0.09 7.40
C ALA A 149 16.73 -0.39 7.39
N PHE A 150 16.33 -1.60 7.00
CA PHE A 150 14.93 -2.01 6.90
C PHE A 150 14.41 -2.80 8.11
N ARG A 151 15.30 -3.35 8.93
CA ARG A 151 14.92 -4.24 10.04
C ARG A 151 13.92 -3.58 10.99
N GLY A 152 12.75 -4.20 11.11
CA GLY A 152 11.66 -3.74 11.96
C GLY A 152 10.86 -2.56 11.41
N ARG A 153 11.16 -2.10 10.19
CA ARG A 153 10.49 -0.98 9.51
C ARG A 153 9.36 -1.45 8.56
N LEU A 154 9.22 -2.76 8.37
CA LEU A 154 8.27 -3.37 7.44
C LEU A 154 7.38 -4.38 8.19
N ASN A 155 6.07 -4.25 8.02
CA ASN A 155 5.09 -5.24 8.44
C ASN A 155 4.34 -5.72 7.17
N ILE A 156 4.47 -7.01 6.86
CA ILE A 156 4.01 -7.58 5.59
C ILE A 156 2.83 -8.50 5.85
N GLY A 157 1.66 -8.08 5.40
CA GLY A 157 0.42 -8.84 5.39
C GLY A 157 0.13 -9.42 4.01
N MET A 158 -0.68 -10.48 3.98
CA MET A 158 -1.17 -11.03 2.71
C MET A 158 -2.57 -11.61 2.86
N ASN A 159 -3.35 -11.45 1.80
CA ASN A 159 -4.63 -12.10 1.59
C ASN A 159 -4.50 -13.06 0.40
N ARG A 160 -4.86 -14.31 0.63
CA ARG A 160 -4.92 -15.33 -0.42
C ARG A 160 -6.29 -15.32 -1.10
N ALA A 161 -6.38 -15.75 -2.35
CA ALA A 161 -7.66 -16.09 -2.95
C ALA A 161 -8.43 -17.12 -2.08
N ARG A 162 -9.75 -16.98 -2.00
CA ARG A 162 -10.60 -18.01 -1.37
C ARG A 162 -10.50 -19.32 -2.15
N ARG A 163 -10.50 -20.43 -1.43
CA ARG A 163 -10.52 -21.77 -2.05
C ARG A 163 -11.78 -21.98 -2.87
N GLY A 164 -11.67 -22.74 -3.95
CA GLY A 164 -12.80 -23.10 -4.82
C GLY A 164 -12.48 -23.23 -6.31
N ASP A 165 -11.31 -22.75 -6.76
CA ASP A 165 -10.77 -23.02 -8.10
C ASP A 165 -9.51 -23.88 -7.94
N ASP A 166 -9.57 -25.14 -8.39
CA ASP A 166 -8.50 -26.13 -8.20
C ASP A 166 -7.15 -25.67 -8.79
N ALA A 167 -7.17 -24.92 -9.90
CA ALA A 167 -5.94 -24.45 -10.54
C ALA A 167 -5.29 -23.32 -9.74
N ILE A 168 -6.11 -22.38 -9.25
CA ILE A 168 -5.64 -21.29 -8.37
C ILE A 168 -5.16 -21.87 -7.03
N ASP A 169 -5.92 -22.80 -6.46
CA ASP A 169 -5.60 -23.44 -5.19
C ASP A 169 -4.27 -24.17 -5.28
N ALA A 170 -4.05 -24.98 -6.33
CA ALA A 170 -2.77 -25.65 -6.55
C ALA A 170 -1.62 -24.65 -6.74
N ARG A 171 -1.81 -23.57 -7.51
CA ARG A 171 -0.77 -22.56 -7.73
C ARG A 171 -0.40 -21.82 -6.45
N LEU A 172 -1.37 -21.50 -5.62
CA LEU A 172 -1.15 -20.79 -4.36
C LEU A 172 -0.67 -21.74 -3.25
N ASP A 173 -1.02 -23.03 -3.26
CA ASP A 173 -0.48 -24.04 -2.32
C ASP A 173 1.01 -24.28 -2.57
N ALA A 174 1.45 -24.19 -3.84
CA ALA A 174 2.86 -24.24 -4.22
C ALA A 174 3.61 -22.89 -4.02
N SER A 175 2.90 -21.81 -3.71
CA SER A 175 3.50 -20.47 -3.59
C SER A 175 4.43 -20.39 -2.37
N PRO A 176 5.67 -19.87 -2.52
CA PRO A 176 6.56 -19.63 -1.39
C PRO A 176 6.05 -18.52 -0.45
N VAL A 177 5.13 -17.68 -0.94
CA VAL A 177 4.55 -16.56 -0.19
C VAL A 177 3.16 -16.91 0.34
N PHE A 178 2.26 -17.34 -0.54
CA PHE A 178 0.85 -17.52 -0.20
C PHE A 178 0.49 -18.92 0.31
N GLY A 179 1.38 -19.91 0.21
CA GLY A 179 1.08 -21.30 0.62
C GLY A 179 0.73 -21.44 2.10
N LYS A 180 1.22 -20.52 2.95
CA LYS A 180 0.94 -20.47 4.40
C LYS A 180 0.00 -19.33 4.81
N ALA A 181 -0.52 -18.57 3.84
CA ALA A 181 -1.43 -17.47 4.13
C ALA A 181 -2.74 -18.02 4.71
N THR A 182 -3.16 -17.46 5.85
CA THR A 182 -4.39 -17.84 6.57
C THR A 182 -5.51 -16.83 6.43
N ARG A 183 -5.22 -15.66 5.85
CA ARG A 183 -6.20 -14.61 5.53
C ARG A 183 -6.61 -14.73 4.06
N TYR A 184 -7.84 -14.34 3.78
CA TYR A 184 -8.45 -14.46 2.46
C TYR A 184 -8.90 -13.09 1.95
N ALA A 185 -8.71 -12.86 0.65
CA ALA A 185 -9.27 -11.72 -0.05
C ALA A 185 -10.80 -11.83 -0.09
N TYR A 186 -11.50 -10.72 -0.31
CA TYR A 186 -12.96 -10.78 -0.49
C TYR A 186 -13.37 -11.47 -1.80
N GLY A 187 -12.47 -11.56 -2.80
CA GLY A 187 -12.70 -12.27 -4.08
C GLY A 187 -12.06 -13.67 -4.19
N ALA A 188 -12.52 -14.45 -5.18
CA ALA A 188 -12.07 -15.83 -5.41
C ALA A 188 -10.88 -15.95 -6.37
N ALA A 189 -10.59 -14.92 -7.18
CA ALA A 189 -9.53 -14.99 -8.19
C ALA A 189 -8.46 -13.89 -8.08
N GLY A 190 -8.15 -13.47 -6.85
CA GLY A 190 -7.07 -12.50 -6.62
C GLY A 190 -6.34 -12.73 -5.30
N VAL A 191 -5.11 -12.25 -5.23
CA VAL A 191 -4.29 -12.17 -4.01
C VAL A 191 -3.90 -10.73 -3.77
N GLN A 192 -3.61 -10.40 -2.52
CA GLN A 192 -3.23 -9.06 -2.11
C GLN A 192 -2.06 -9.15 -1.13
N VAL A 193 -1.12 -8.23 -1.25
CA VAL A 193 0.02 -8.06 -0.34
C VAL A 193 -0.06 -6.66 0.23
N PHE A 194 0.03 -6.55 1.55
CA PHE A 194 0.03 -5.28 2.27
C PHE A 194 1.42 -5.07 2.85
N VAL A 195 2.03 -3.94 2.56
CA VAL A 195 3.32 -3.52 3.12
C VAL A 195 3.09 -2.27 3.94
N GLU A 196 2.96 -2.45 5.25
CA GLU A 196 2.95 -1.35 6.20
C GLU A 196 4.40 -0.95 6.52
N THR A 197 4.67 0.36 6.48
CA THR A 197 5.98 0.92 6.82
C THR A 197 5.87 2.30 7.45
N ASP A 198 6.80 2.63 8.33
CA ASP A 198 7.01 3.96 8.90
C ASP A 198 7.99 4.83 8.08
N LEU A 199 8.47 4.33 6.93
CA LEU A 199 9.26 5.11 5.98
C LEU A 199 8.41 6.15 5.23
N MET A 200 7.09 6.02 5.30
CA MET A 200 6.12 6.93 4.72
C MET A 200 5.05 7.30 5.75
N CYS A 201 4.71 8.58 5.83
CA CYS A 201 3.83 9.19 6.82
C CYS A 201 2.54 9.68 6.16
N ALA A 202 1.59 8.77 5.90
CA ALA A 202 0.34 9.11 5.21
C ALA A 202 -0.93 8.46 5.82
N GLY A 203 -0.79 7.58 6.82
CA GLY A 203 -1.92 7.04 7.57
C GLY A 203 -2.56 8.07 8.51
N GLN A 204 -3.72 7.72 9.06
CA GLN A 204 -4.54 8.62 9.90
C GLN A 204 -3.85 9.12 11.17
N LEU A 205 -2.87 8.37 11.68
CA LEU A 205 -2.03 8.77 12.82
C LEU A 205 -0.68 9.36 12.38
N GLY A 206 -0.39 9.41 11.08
CA GLY A 206 0.84 9.96 10.53
C GLY A 206 2.11 9.12 10.71
N GLU A 207 2.03 7.97 11.38
CA GLU A 207 3.20 7.12 11.72
C GLU A 207 3.63 6.20 10.59
N SER A 208 2.65 5.66 9.87
CA SER A 208 2.89 4.62 8.87
C SER A 208 2.03 4.84 7.64
N MET A 209 2.35 4.09 6.60
CA MET A 209 1.56 3.96 5.40
C MET A 209 1.49 2.49 4.99
N VAL A 210 0.32 2.08 4.47
CA VAL A 210 0.11 0.75 3.89
C VAL A 210 0.09 0.87 2.37
N LEU A 211 1.03 0.21 1.71
CA LEU A 211 1.00 0.00 0.27
C LEU A 211 0.41 -1.38 -0.02
N GLU A 212 -0.55 -1.45 -0.94
CA GLU A 212 -1.17 -2.68 -1.36
C GLU A 212 -0.69 -3.07 -2.77
N PHE A 213 -0.46 -4.36 -2.97
CA PHE A 213 -0.07 -4.93 -4.26
C PHE A 213 -0.97 -6.13 -4.56
N ASP A 214 -1.78 -5.97 -5.60
CA ASP A 214 -2.76 -6.96 -6.00
C ASP A 214 -2.28 -7.75 -7.21
N TYR A 215 -2.71 -8.99 -7.28
CA TYR A 215 -2.64 -9.78 -8.51
C TYR A 215 -3.98 -10.47 -8.73
N VAL A 216 -4.47 -10.38 -9.96
CA VAL A 216 -5.69 -11.06 -10.41
C VAL A 216 -5.30 -12.17 -11.38
N PHE A 217 -5.82 -13.36 -11.14
CA PHE A 217 -5.60 -14.49 -12.05
C PHE A 217 -6.28 -14.21 -13.41
N PRO A 218 -5.59 -14.43 -14.55
CA PRO A 218 -6.12 -14.15 -15.88
C PRO A 218 -7.46 -14.85 -16.15
N ASP A 219 -8.28 -14.23 -17.01
CA ASP A 219 -9.57 -14.77 -17.47
C ASP A 219 -10.55 -15.12 -16.33
N ARG A 220 -10.45 -14.43 -15.20
CA ARG A 220 -11.37 -14.55 -14.07
C ARG A 220 -12.02 -13.20 -13.80
N HIS A 221 -13.34 -13.18 -13.80
CA HIS A 221 -14.12 -11.95 -13.63
C HIS A 221 -14.56 -11.67 -12.19
N SER A 222 -14.49 -12.68 -11.30
CA SER A 222 -14.79 -12.55 -9.87
C SER A 222 -13.49 -12.37 -9.08
N HIS A 223 -13.12 -11.12 -8.84
CA HIS A 223 -11.95 -10.76 -8.04
C HIS A 223 -12.24 -9.50 -7.21
N ILE A 224 -11.37 -9.24 -6.23
CA ILE A 224 -11.53 -8.13 -5.29
C ILE A 224 -11.71 -6.77 -5.98
N LEU A 225 -11.04 -6.55 -7.11
CA LEU A 225 -11.08 -5.29 -7.87
C LEU A 225 -12.22 -5.13 -8.91
N SER A 226 -13.15 -6.08 -9.05
CA SER A 226 -14.24 -5.99 -10.06
C SER A 226 -15.63 -6.02 -9.42
N VAL A 227 -16.00 -7.18 -8.89
CA VAL A 227 -17.31 -7.46 -8.28
C VAL A 227 -17.05 -8.31 -7.04
N VAL A 228 -17.29 -7.70 -5.89
CA VAL A 228 -17.24 -8.37 -4.59
C VAL A 228 -18.66 -8.89 -4.30
N GLU A 229 -18.90 -10.18 -4.56
CA GLU A 229 -20.11 -10.83 -4.06
C GLU A 229 -19.82 -11.33 -2.63
N LEU A 230 -20.62 -10.88 -1.67
CA LEU A 230 -20.64 -11.39 -0.29
C LEU A 230 -21.37 -12.73 -0.21
#